data_AF-A0A9E0NHW9-F1
#
_entry.id   AF-A0A9E0NHW9-F1
#
_cell.length_a   1.000
_cell.length_b   1.000
_cell.length_c   1.000
_cell.angle_alpha   90.00
_cell.angle_beta   90.00
_cell.angle_gamma   90.00
#
_symmetry.space_group_name_H-M   'P 1'
#
loop_
_entity.id
_entity.type
_entity.pdbx_description
1 polymer ?
#
loop_
_entity_poly.entity_id
_entity_poly.type
_entity_poly.pdbx_seq_one_letter_code
_entity_poly.pdbx_strand_id
1 'polypeptide(L)'
;MAQGKSGGGNTMVIAGASVGTVFEWYDFYLYGSLAGFITQHFFSGVNETTGYIFALLAFAAGFAVRPFGALVFGRLGDLWGRKNTFLVTMLLMGLSTFAVGLLPGYDQIGLAAPVALIIMRLIQGLALGGEYGGAATYVAEHAPPGKRGLYTSWIQTTATLGLFLSLIVILVVRTLLGEEVFKAWAWR
;
A
#
# COMPACT_ATOMS: atom_id res chain seq x y z
N MET A 1 14.87 -17.57 -40.35
CA MET A 1 15.96 -17.54 -39.35
C MET A 1 16.50 -16.12 -39.25
N ALA A 2 17.00 -15.77 -38.06
CA ALA A 2 17.43 -14.45 -37.57
C ALA A 2 16.29 -13.57 -37.01
N GLN A 3 16.33 -13.04 -35.79
CA GLN A 3 17.20 -13.25 -34.62
C GLN A 3 16.51 -12.51 -33.45
N GLY A 4 16.56 -13.08 -32.25
CA GLY A 4 15.85 -12.56 -31.07
C GLY A 4 16.36 -11.22 -30.58
N LYS A 5 15.43 -10.31 -30.26
CA LYS A 5 15.58 -9.22 -29.29
C LYS A 5 14.20 -8.86 -28.71
N SER A 6 13.78 -9.47 -27.60
CA SER A 6 12.77 -8.85 -26.72
C SER A 6 12.82 -9.28 -25.25
N GLY A 7 13.86 -10.00 -24.81
CA GLY A 7 13.95 -10.48 -23.42
C GLY A 7 14.16 -9.39 -22.36
N GLY A 8 14.76 -8.24 -22.72
CA GLY A 8 15.09 -7.19 -21.75
C GLY A 8 13.92 -6.26 -21.36
N GLY A 9 12.98 -6.03 -22.28
CA GLY A 9 11.87 -5.09 -22.07
C GLY A 9 10.79 -5.64 -21.13
N ASN A 10 10.35 -6.88 -21.35
CA ASN A 10 9.32 -7.50 -20.52
C ASN A 10 9.79 -7.75 -19.08
N THR A 11 11.03 -8.17 -18.87
CA THR A 11 11.57 -8.40 -17.52
C THR A 11 11.66 -7.12 -16.71
N MET A 12 12.03 -5.99 -17.34
CA MET A 12 12.12 -4.69 -16.66
C MET A 12 10.74 -4.16 -16.25
N VAL A 13 9.72 -4.37 -17.10
CA VAL A 13 8.32 -4.01 -16.81
C VAL A 13 7.73 -4.89 -15.71
N ILE A 14 7.97 -6.20 -15.76
CA ILE A 14 7.52 -7.16 -14.73
C ILE A 14 8.20 -6.87 -13.39
N ALA A 15 9.51 -6.56 -13.39
CA ALA A 15 10.23 -6.18 -12.19
C ALA A 15 9.69 -4.88 -11.59
N GLY A 16 9.45 -3.85 -12.43
CA GLY A 16 8.86 -2.59 -11.98
C GLY A 16 7.46 -2.75 -11.38
N ALA A 17 6.60 -3.55 -12.03
CA ALA A 17 5.27 -3.87 -11.51
C ALA A 17 5.33 -4.67 -10.20
N SER A 18 6.27 -5.63 -10.08
CA SER A 18 6.46 -6.43 -8.87
C SER A 18 6.94 -5.58 -7.69
N VAL A 19 7.81 -4.60 -7.93
CA VAL A 19 8.28 -3.68 -6.88
C VAL A 19 7.13 -2.80 -6.37
N GLY A 20 6.29 -2.28 -7.28
CA GLY A 20 5.09 -1.53 -6.91
C GLY A 20 4.16 -2.34 -6.02
N THR A 21 3.88 -3.60 -6.38
CA THR A 21 3.01 -4.46 -5.56
C THR A 21 3.65 -4.83 -4.22
N VAL A 22 4.97 -5.02 -4.12
CA VAL A 22 5.62 -5.19 -2.80
C VAL A 22 5.41 -3.97 -1.92
N PHE A 23 5.58 -2.75 -2.45
CA PHE A 23 5.39 -1.52 -1.69
C PHE A 23 3.92 -1.31 -1.27
N GLU A 24 2.98 -1.64 -2.15
CA GLU A 24 1.56 -1.66 -1.82
C GLU A 24 1.31 -2.56 -0.59
N TRP A 25 1.70 -3.82 -0.68
CA TRP A 25 1.47 -4.79 0.40
C TRP A 25 2.22 -4.40 1.68
N TYR A 26 3.43 -3.86 1.54
CA TYR A 26 4.18 -3.29 2.66
C TYR A 26 3.37 -2.24 3.41
N ASP A 27 2.79 -1.23 2.75
CA ASP A 27 2.00 -0.19 3.43
C ASP A 27 0.77 -0.78 4.14
N PHE A 28 0.05 -1.69 3.46
CA PHE A 28 -1.14 -2.31 4.06
C PHE A 28 -0.79 -3.11 5.32
N TYR A 29 0.24 -3.94 5.26
CA TYR A 29 0.67 -4.71 6.42
C TYR A 29 1.29 -3.84 7.51
N LEU A 30 1.97 -2.75 7.15
CA LEU A 30 2.49 -1.78 8.10
C LEU A 30 1.36 -1.15 8.90
N TYR A 31 0.31 -0.64 8.24
CA TYR A 31 -0.86 -0.08 8.95
C TYR A 31 -1.56 -1.12 9.83
N GLY A 32 -1.82 -2.32 9.28
CA GLY A 32 -2.49 -3.38 10.04
C GLY A 32 -1.70 -3.79 11.27
N SER A 33 -0.38 -3.89 11.16
CA SER A 33 0.52 -4.25 12.27
C SER A 33 0.61 -3.13 13.33
N LEU A 34 0.45 -1.87 12.92
CA LEU A 34 0.50 -0.71 13.79
C LEU A 34 -0.89 -0.24 14.27
N ALA A 35 -1.96 -0.98 13.98
CA ALA A 35 -3.33 -0.57 14.27
C ALA A 35 -3.56 -0.23 15.76
N GLY A 36 -2.88 -0.92 16.67
CA GLY A 36 -2.91 -0.59 18.11
C GLY A 36 -2.37 0.80 18.44
N PHE A 37 -1.23 1.18 17.86
CA PHE A 37 -0.65 2.52 18.03
C PHE A 37 -1.52 3.59 17.37
N ILE A 38 -1.99 3.33 16.15
CA ILE A 38 -2.91 4.22 15.44
C ILE A 38 -4.18 4.47 16.26
N THR A 39 -4.71 3.43 16.89
CA THR A 39 -5.87 3.54 17.79
C THR A 39 -5.59 4.50 18.94
N GLN A 40 -4.47 4.29 19.64
CA GLN A 40 -4.08 5.11 20.78
C GLN A 40 -3.86 6.58 20.42
N HIS A 41 -3.35 6.87 19.22
CA HIS A 41 -3.00 8.23 18.82
C HIS A 41 -4.09 8.98 18.06
N PHE A 42 -4.94 8.30 17.29
CA PHE A 42 -5.95 8.96 16.45
C PHE A 42 -7.39 8.74 16.93
N PHE A 43 -7.65 7.72 17.74
CA PHE A 43 -9.00 7.34 18.15
C PHE A 43 -9.16 7.27 19.68
N SER A 44 -8.36 8.03 20.45
CA SER A 44 -8.40 8.06 21.92
C SER A 44 -9.66 8.72 22.52
N GLY A 45 -10.50 9.37 21.70
CA GLY A 45 -11.75 9.99 22.13
C GLY A 45 -12.89 9.02 22.47
N VAL A 46 -12.67 7.71 22.31
CA VAL A 46 -13.64 6.64 22.60
C VAL A 46 -12.98 5.52 23.41
N ASN A 47 -13.76 4.55 23.91
CA ASN A 47 -13.18 3.37 24.56
C ASN A 47 -12.27 2.59 23.59
N GLU A 48 -11.29 1.87 24.14
CA GLU A 48 -10.24 1.18 23.38
C GLU A 48 -10.79 0.24 22.30
N THR A 49 -11.79 -0.57 22.63
CA THR A 49 -12.44 -1.47 21.67
C THR A 49 -13.04 -0.71 20.49
N THR A 50 -13.74 0.39 20.76
CA THR A 50 -14.37 1.21 19.71
C THR A 50 -13.31 1.91 18.85
N GLY A 51 -12.25 2.43 19.47
CA GLY A 51 -11.14 3.05 18.77
C GLY A 51 -10.44 2.06 17.83
N TYR A 52 -10.24 0.83 18.29
CA TYR A 52 -9.63 -0.23 17.47
C TYR A 52 -10.52 -0.63 16.30
N ILE A 53 -11.84 -0.73 16.52
CA ILE A 53 -12.82 -0.93 15.44
C ILE A 53 -12.73 0.22 14.43
N PHE A 54 -12.61 1.48 14.87
CA PHE A 54 -12.46 2.61 13.96
C PHE A 54 -11.15 2.58 13.15
N ALA A 55 -10.04 2.17 13.76
CA ALA A 55 -8.78 1.97 13.05
C ALA A 55 -8.91 0.88 11.96
N LEU A 56 -9.60 -0.23 12.26
CA LEU A 56 -9.90 -1.29 11.30
C LEU A 56 -10.91 -0.85 10.23
N LEU A 57 -11.88 0.00 10.56
CA LEU A 57 -12.81 0.57 9.59
C LEU A 57 -12.09 1.54 8.65
N ALA A 58 -11.15 2.34 9.13
CA ALA A 58 -10.30 3.18 8.29
C ALA A 58 -9.44 2.33 7.34
N PHE A 59 -8.93 1.19 7.81
CA PHE A 59 -8.25 0.20 6.97
C PHE A 59 -9.18 -0.35 5.87
N ALA A 60 -10.36 -0.83 6.27
CA ALA A 60 -11.36 -1.38 5.37
C ALA A 60 -11.87 -0.35 4.35
N ALA A 61 -12.01 0.92 4.76
CA ALA A 61 -12.43 2.01 3.88
C ALA A 61 -11.43 2.23 2.74
N GLY A 62 -10.12 2.12 3.02
CA GLY A 62 -9.07 2.13 1.99
C GLY A 62 -9.26 1.02 0.96
N PHE A 63 -9.67 -0.18 1.36
CA PHE A 63 -10.02 -1.25 0.42
C PHE A 63 -11.32 -0.98 -0.34
N ALA A 64 -12.34 -0.44 0.33
CA ALA A 64 -13.64 -0.18 -0.26
C ALA A 64 -13.58 0.84 -1.41
N VAL A 65 -12.63 1.77 -1.38
CA VAL A 65 -12.46 2.77 -2.44
C VAL A 65 -11.64 2.30 -3.65
N ARG A 66 -10.93 1.16 -3.55
CA ARG A 66 -10.10 0.62 -4.64
C ARG A 66 -10.85 0.46 -5.97
N PRO A 67 -12.09 -0.04 -6.04
CA PRO A 67 -12.80 -0.14 -7.33
C PRO A 67 -12.95 1.22 -8.03
N PHE A 68 -13.17 2.29 -7.27
CA PHE A 68 -13.25 3.65 -7.81
C PHE A 68 -11.88 4.14 -8.30
N GLY A 69 -10.83 3.83 -7.54
CA GLY A 69 -9.45 4.03 -7.96
C GLY A 69 -9.12 3.33 -9.29
N ALA A 70 -9.56 2.09 -9.45
CA ALA A 70 -9.40 1.32 -10.68
C ALA A 70 -10.05 2.00 -11.87
N LEU A 71 -11.26 2.55 -11.70
CA LEU A 71 -11.97 3.28 -12.75
C LEU A 71 -11.25 4.57 -13.14
N VAL A 72 -10.82 5.37 -12.15
CA VAL A 72 -10.18 6.67 -12.37
C VAL A 72 -8.77 6.50 -12.94
N PHE A 73 -7.91 5.76 -12.26
CA PHE A 73 -6.52 5.58 -12.66
C PHE A 73 -6.38 4.57 -13.81
N GLY A 74 -7.32 3.62 -13.97
CA GLY A 74 -7.37 2.79 -15.17
C GLY A 74 -7.60 3.63 -16.44
N ARG A 75 -8.63 4.49 -16.42
CA ARG A 75 -8.90 5.41 -17.53
C ARG A 75 -7.75 6.39 -17.76
N LEU A 76 -7.16 6.93 -16.69
CA LEU A 76 -6.00 7.82 -16.81
C LEU A 76 -4.79 7.09 -17.42
N GLY A 77 -4.58 5.82 -17.07
CA GLY A 77 -3.55 4.95 -17.67
C GLY A 77 -3.74 4.75 -19.17
N ASP A 78 -4.99 4.60 -19.63
CA ASP A 78 -5.29 4.44 -21.05
C ASP A 78 -5.15 5.78 -21.83
N LEU A 79 -5.43 6.92 -21.20
CA LEU A 79 -5.35 8.25 -21.83
C LEU A 79 -3.93 8.88 -21.81
N TRP A 80 -3.23 8.75 -20.68
CA TRP A 80 -1.97 9.47 -20.42
C TRP A 80 -0.74 8.54 -20.37
N GLY A 81 -0.98 7.24 -20.50
CA GLY A 81 0.05 6.19 -20.51
C GLY A 81 0.24 5.52 -19.15
N ARG A 82 0.25 4.19 -19.16
CA ARG A 82 0.31 3.35 -17.95
C ARG A 82 1.52 3.62 -17.06
N LYS A 83 2.69 3.91 -17.64
CA LYS A 83 3.91 4.25 -16.87
C LYS A 83 3.74 5.52 -16.05
N ASN A 84 3.17 6.57 -16.64
CA ASN A 84 3.01 7.86 -15.96
C ASN A 84 1.99 7.75 -14.84
N THR A 85 0.86 7.09 -15.12
CA THR A 85 -0.17 6.86 -14.11
C THR A 85 0.36 6.05 -12.93
N PHE A 86 1.14 4.99 -13.18
CA PHE A 86 1.80 4.20 -12.15
C PHE A 86 2.73 5.03 -11.24
N LEU A 87 3.51 5.95 -11.81
CA LEU A 87 4.36 6.83 -11.01
C LEU A 87 3.53 7.79 -10.15
N VAL A 88 2.43 8.31 -10.68
CA VAL A 88 1.52 9.21 -9.94
C VAL A 88 0.87 8.49 -8.76
N THR A 89 0.37 7.28 -8.97
CA THR A 89 -0.26 6.46 -7.92
C THR A 89 0.74 6.03 -6.87
N MET A 90 1.97 5.62 -7.26
CA MET A 90 3.06 5.36 -6.31
C MET A 90 3.40 6.58 -5.46
N LEU A 91 3.53 7.77 -6.08
CA LEU A 91 3.81 9.01 -5.36
C LEU A 91 2.66 9.39 -4.43
N LEU A 92 1.42 9.27 -4.89
CA LEU A 92 0.23 9.58 -4.09
C LEU A 92 0.15 8.67 -2.87
N MET A 93 0.39 7.37 -3.05
CA MET A 93 0.46 6.41 -1.96
C MET A 93 1.55 6.80 -0.95
N GLY A 94 2.79 6.98 -1.40
CA GLY A 94 3.92 7.29 -0.53
C GLY A 94 3.79 8.62 0.20
N LEU A 95 3.28 9.66 -0.48
CA LEU A 95 3.01 10.96 0.13
C LEU A 95 1.91 10.87 1.19
N SER A 96 0.86 10.09 0.93
CA SER A 96 -0.19 9.87 1.93
C SER A 96 0.32 9.07 3.14
N THR A 97 1.15 8.04 2.95
CA THR A 97 1.79 7.30 4.07
C THR A 97 2.66 8.25 4.90
N PHE A 98 3.51 9.03 4.24
CA PHE A 98 4.37 10.01 4.90
C PHE A 98 3.56 11.06 5.66
N ALA A 99 2.48 11.57 5.05
CA ALA A 99 1.60 12.53 5.70
C ALA A 99 0.95 11.95 6.96
N VAL A 100 0.56 10.66 6.96
CA VAL A 100 0.03 9.98 8.16
C VAL A 100 1.05 9.98 9.31
N GLY A 101 2.33 9.73 9.02
CA GLY A 101 3.40 9.82 10.02
C GLY A 101 3.55 11.23 10.63
N LEU A 102 3.23 12.28 9.87
CA LEU A 102 3.27 13.67 10.33
C LEU A 102 1.97 14.16 10.99
N LEU A 103 0.85 13.43 10.86
CA LEU A 103 -0.43 13.91 11.37
C LEU A 103 -0.42 14.06 12.90
N PRO A 104 -0.84 15.21 13.45
CA PRO A 104 -0.97 15.36 14.89
C PRO A 104 -2.04 14.41 15.45
N GLY A 105 -1.84 13.96 16.68
CA GLY A 105 -2.75 13.03 17.35
C GLY A 105 -4.04 13.70 17.84
N TYR A 106 -4.97 12.87 18.31
CA TYR A 106 -6.26 13.30 18.86
C TYR A 106 -6.09 14.28 20.02
N ASP A 107 -5.06 14.13 20.85
CA ASP A 107 -4.79 15.04 21.98
C ASP A 107 -4.47 16.48 21.53
N GLN A 108 -4.04 16.67 20.28
CA GLN A 108 -3.67 17.99 19.75
C GLN A 108 -4.77 18.64 18.92
N ILE A 109 -5.47 17.88 18.08
CA ILE A 109 -6.47 18.43 17.13
C ILE A 109 -7.86 17.77 17.23
N GLY A 110 -8.09 16.93 18.24
CA GLY A 110 -9.36 16.26 18.50
C GLY A 110 -9.84 15.42 17.31
N LEU A 111 -11.14 15.56 16.99
CA LEU A 111 -11.79 14.82 15.90
C LEU A 111 -11.20 15.06 14.51
N ALA A 112 -10.43 16.14 14.30
CA ALA A 112 -9.76 16.37 13.03
C ALA A 112 -8.65 15.32 12.75
N ALA A 113 -8.03 14.74 13.79
CA ALA A 113 -6.99 13.72 13.66
C ALA A 113 -7.50 12.43 12.98
N PRO A 114 -8.56 11.75 13.48
CA PRO A 114 -9.09 10.56 12.82
C PRO A 114 -9.70 10.87 11.46
N VAL A 115 -10.31 12.05 11.27
CA VAL A 115 -10.84 12.46 9.95
C VAL A 115 -9.70 12.61 8.93
N ALA A 116 -8.62 13.29 9.29
CA ALA A 116 -7.46 13.43 8.40
C ALA A 116 -6.82 12.07 8.08
N LEU A 117 -6.68 11.19 9.07
CA LEU A 117 -6.19 9.83 8.87
C LEU A 117 -7.07 9.05 7.87
N ILE A 118 -8.40 9.10 8.03
CA ILE A 118 -9.34 8.44 7.13
C ILE A 118 -9.21 9.01 5.72
N ILE A 119 -9.12 10.33 5.56
CA ILE A 119 -8.92 10.96 4.24
C ILE A 119 -7.62 10.45 3.58
N MET A 120 -6.52 10.38 4.33
CA MET A 120 -5.26 9.81 3.80
C MET A 120 -5.44 8.35 3.37
N ARG A 121 -6.15 7.55 4.15
CA ARG A 121 -6.43 6.14 3.83
C ARG A 121 -7.31 5.98 2.58
N LEU A 122 -8.28 6.86 2.38
CA LEU A 122 -9.11 6.88 1.18
C LEU A 122 -8.28 7.27 -0.05
N ILE A 123 -7.41 8.27 0.07
CA ILE A 123 -6.52 8.70 -1.02
C ILE A 123 -5.57 7.56 -1.41
N GLN A 124 -4.94 6.88 -0.45
CA GLN A 124 -4.10 5.71 -0.71
C GLN A 124 -4.90 4.59 -1.38
N GLY A 125 -6.07 4.26 -0.85
CA GLY A 125 -6.94 3.22 -1.41
C GLY A 125 -7.34 3.50 -2.86
N LEU A 126 -7.62 4.77 -3.19
CA LEU A 126 -7.89 5.20 -4.56
C LEU A 126 -6.65 5.03 -5.45
N ALA A 127 -5.46 5.44 -5.00
CA ALA A 127 -4.22 5.30 -5.76
C ALA A 127 -3.95 3.82 -6.16
N LEU A 128 -4.30 2.90 -5.27
CA LEU A 128 -4.01 1.47 -5.36
C LEU A 128 -5.05 0.67 -6.15
N GLY A 129 -6.13 1.32 -6.61
CA GLY A 129 -7.32 0.65 -7.10
C GLY A 129 -7.14 -0.23 -8.33
N GLY A 130 -6.24 0.12 -9.25
CA GLY A 130 -6.08 -0.55 -10.54
C GLY A 130 -4.74 -1.26 -10.76
N GLU A 131 -3.78 -1.12 -9.84
CA GLU A 131 -2.40 -1.53 -10.08
C GLU A 131 -2.22 -3.05 -9.99
N TYR A 132 -2.65 -3.66 -8.87
CA TYR A 132 -2.52 -5.09 -8.66
C TYR A 132 -3.31 -5.91 -9.69
N GLY A 133 -4.59 -5.56 -9.91
CA GLY A 133 -5.45 -6.25 -10.87
C GLY A 133 -4.94 -6.12 -12.30
N GLY A 134 -4.46 -4.93 -12.70
CA GLY A 134 -3.85 -4.70 -14.00
C GLY A 134 -2.56 -5.49 -14.20
N ALA A 135 -1.70 -5.55 -13.18
CA ALA A 135 -0.45 -6.30 -13.22
C ALA A 135 -0.69 -7.82 -13.33
N ALA A 136 -1.61 -8.37 -12.52
CA ALA A 136 -1.94 -9.79 -12.54
C ALA A 136 -2.49 -10.23 -13.91
N THR A 137 -3.39 -9.45 -14.50
CA THR A 137 -3.95 -9.72 -15.83
C THR A 137 -2.89 -9.57 -16.92
N TYR A 138 -2.08 -8.50 -16.88
CA TYR A 138 -1.00 -8.27 -17.85
C TYR A 138 0.00 -9.44 -17.87
N VAL A 139 0.42 -9.91 -16.69
CA VAL A 139 1.32 -11.05 -16.55
C VAL A 139 0.66 -12.34 -17.05
N ALA A 140 -0.63 -12.55 -16.76
CA ALA A 140 -1.36 -13.72 -17.25
C ALA A 140 -1.50 -13.75 -18.78
N GLU A 141 -1.71 -12.59 -19.41
CA GLU A 141 -1.85 -12.42 -20.86
C GLU A 141 -0.52 -12.63 -21.60
N HIS A 142 0.59 -12.18 -21.01
CA HIS A 142 1.92 -12.25 -21.63
C HIS A 142 2.72 -13.49 -21.21
N ALA A 143 2.18 -14.33 -20.32
CA ALA A 143 2.83 -15.56 -19.89
C ALA A 143 2.84 -16.63 -21.00
N PRO A 144 3.94 -17.41 -21.13
CA PRO A 144 4.02 -18.51 -22.08
C PRO A 144 2.89 -19.55 -21.88
N PRO A 145 2.44 -20.24 -22.96
CA PRO A 145 1.47 -21.32 -22.85
C PRO A 145 1.89 -22.36 -21.80
N GLY A 146 0.94 -22.77 -20.96
CA GLY A 146 1.18 -23.74 -19.88
C GLY A 146 1.96 -23.19 -18.66
N LYS A 147 2.41 -21.93 -18.67
CA LYS A 147 3.18 -21.34 -17.55
C LYS A 147 2.45 -20.20 -16.82
N ARG A 148 1.20 -19.89 -17.18
CA ARG A 148 0.42 -18.80 -16.56
C ARG A 148 0.43 -18.84 -15.04
N GLY A 149 0.20 -20.01 -14.44
CA GLY A 149 0.19 -20.18 -12.98
C GLY A 149 1.51 -19.83 -12.30
N LEU A 150 2.67 -20.11 -12.93
CA LEU A 150 3.99 -19.77 -12.38
C LEU A 150 4.25 -18.26 -12.41
N TYR A 151 3.83 -17.59 -13.47
CA TYR A 151 4.05 -16.16 -13.63
C TYR A 151 3.06 -15.35 -12.77
N THR A 152 1.81 -15.80 -12.64
CA THR A 152 0.84 -15.15 -11.74
C THR A 152 1.14 -15.42 -10.26
N SER A 153 1.68 -16.60 -9.91
CA SER A 153 2.09 -16.89 -8.52
C SER A 153 3.26 -16.02 -8.06
N TRP A 154 4.11 -15.55 -8.98
CA TRP A 154 5.14 -14.55 -8.67
C TRP A 154 4.53 -13.25 -8.14
N ILE A 155 3.48 -12.74 -8.80
CA ILE A 155 2.76 -11.56 -8.33
C ILE A 155 2.16 -11.81 -6.94
N GLN A 156 1.62 -13.00 -6.69
CA GLN A 156 1.09 -13.34 -5.36
C GLN A 156 2.20 -13.38 -4.29
N THR A 157 3.42 -13.79 -4.65
CA THR A 157 4.58 -13.82 -3.75
C THR A 157 4.96 -12.42 -3.27
N THR A 158 4.71 -11.38 -4.06
CA THR A 158 4.98 -9.98 -3.67
C THR A 158 4.22 -9.56 -2.42
N ALA A 159 3.03 -10.13 -2.17
CA ALA A 159 2.27 -9.88 -0.94
C ALA A 159 3.02 -10.39 0.30
N THR A 160 3.52 -11.62 0.24
CA THR A 160 4.31 -12.22 1.32
C THR A 160 5.61 -11.43 1.56
N LEU A 161 6.27 -10.98 0.49
CA LEU A 161 7.46 -10.12 0.61
C LEU A 161 7.14 -8.78 1.28
N GLY A 162 6.02 -8.15 0.92
CA GLY A 162 5.54 -6.92 1.56
C GLY A 162 5.29 -7.11 3.06
N LEU A 163 4.67 -8.24 3.44
CA LEU A 163 4.46 -8.60 4.85
C LEU A 163 5.80 -8.71 5.60
N PHE A 164 6.75 -9.52 5.09
CA PHE A 164 8.06 -9.66 5.74
C PHE A 164 8.78 -8.33 5.86
N LEU A 165 8.77 -7.52 4.81
CA LEU A 165 9.40 -6.20 4.82
C LEU A 165 8.78 -5.30 5.90
N SER A 166 7.45 -5.29 6.04
CA SER A 166 6.77 -4.48 7.06
C SER A 166 7.18 -4.90 8.47
N LEU A 167 7.21 -6.20 8.75
CA LEU A 167 7.56 -6.74 10.07
C LEU A 167 9.04 -6.54 10.39
N ILE A 168 9.93 -6.72 9.40
CA ILE A 168 11.37 -6.49 9.57
C ILE A 168 11.63 -5.03 9.91
N VAL A 169 11.01 -4.09 9.20
CA VAL A 169 11.18 -2.65 9.48
C VAL A 169 10.68 -2.32 10.89
N ILE A 170 9.47 -2.78 11.26
CA ILE A 170 8.94 -2.58 12.61
C ILE A 170 9.90 -3.15 13.67
N LEU A 171 10.35 -4.39 13.48
CA LEU A 171 11.24 -5.08 14.43
C LEU A 171 12.58 -4.35 14.56
N VAL A 172 13.20 -3.96 13.45
CA VAL A 172 14.48 -3.25 13.44
C VAL A 172 14.34 -1.90 14.15
N VAL A 173 13.33 -1.10 13.82
CA VAL A 173 13.13 0.22 14.45
C VAL A 173 12.84 0.06 15.96
N ARG A 174 11.97 -0.89 16.33
CA ARG A 174 11.62 -1.16 17.72
C ARG A 174 12.80 -1.70 18.54
N THR A 175 13.67 -2.52 17.95
CA THR A 175 14.84 -3.07 18.64
C THR A 175 15.97 -2.05 18.78
N LEU A 176 16.19 -1.21 17.77
CA LEU A 176 17.25 -0.19 17.81
C LEU A 176 16.91 0.98 18.73
N LEU A 177 15.65 1.42 18.74
CA LEU A 177 15.21 2.59 19.53
C LEU A 177 14.63 2.21 20.89
N GLY A 178 14.24 0.94 21.09
CA GLY A 178 13.61 0.45 22.31
C GLY A 178 12.09 0.67 22.31
N GLU A 179 11.38 -0.11 23.14
CA GLU A 179 9.91 -0.13 23.14
C GLU A 179 9.27 1.19 23.55
N GLU A 180 9.87 1.88 24.53
CA GLU A 180 9.33 3.14 25.06
C GLU A 180 9.40 4.25 24.00
N VAL A 181 10.52 4.35 23.27
CA VAL A 181 10.67 5.32 22.18
C VAL A 181 9.76 4.98 21.00
N PHE A 182 9.62 3.67 20.71
CA PHE A 182 8.71 3.19 19.66
C PHE A 182 7.26 3.58 19.95
N LYS A 183 6.78 3.33 21.18
CA LYS A 183 5.44 3.73 21.62
C LYS A 183 5.24 5.24 21.58
N ALA A 184 6.26 6.01 21.97
CA ALA A 184 6.15 7.47 22.07
C ALA A 184 6.00 8.14 20.69
N TRP A 185 6.82 7.76 19.72
CA TRP A 185 6.79 8.42 18.40
C TRP A 185 7.34 7.60 17.25
N ALA A 186 8.25 6.64 17.46
CA ALA A 186 8.94 5.97 16.34
C ALA A 186 8.07 4.93 15.60
N TRP A 187 6.81 4.73 16.02
CA TRP A 187 5.80 4.05 15.22
C TRP A 187 5.34 4.88 14.01
N ARG A 188 5.53 6.21 14.04
CA ARG A 188 5.20 7.14 12.96
C ARG A 188 6.14 6.98 11.78
#